data_AF-A0A536XJN0-F1
#
_entry.id   AF-A0A536XJN0-F1
#
_cell.length_a   1.000
_cell.length_b   1.000
_cell.length_c   1.000
_cell.angle_alpha   90.00
_cell.angle_beta   90.00
_cell.angle_gamma   90.00
#
_symmetry.space_group_name_H-M   'P 1'
#
loop_
_entity.id
_entity.type
_entity.pdbx_description
1 polymer ?
#
loop_
_entity_poly.entity_id
_entity_poly.type
_entity_poly.pdbx_seq_one_letter_code
_entity_poly.pdbx_strand_id
1 'polypeptide(L)' 'MKSTDFVVARYDLQQCKFIESQLPEAAALPDDALLVKIDRFAFTANNITYAV' A
#
# COMPACT_ATOMS: atom_id res chain seq x y z
N MET A 1 -5.30 8.41 -12.32
CA MET A 1 -6.21 7.94 -11.24
C MET A 1 -5.39 7.93 -9.95
N LYS A 2 -5.94 8.34 -8.80
CA LYS A 2 -5.17 8.58 -7.57
C LYS A 2 -5.08 7.30 -6.75
N SER A 3 -3.88 6.96 -6.29
CA SER A 3 -3.61 5.87 -5.36
C SER A 3 -3.59 6.41 -3.92
N THR A 4 -3.72 5.54 -2.93
CA THR A 4 -3.64 5.94 -1.53
C THR A 4 -2.79 4.93 -0.77
N ASP A 5 -1.77 5.43 -0.09
CA ASP A 5 -0.95 4.61 0.79
C ASP A 5 -1.43 4.81 2.22
N PHE A 6 -1.61 3.71 2.95
CA PHE A 6 -1.84 3.74 4.39
C PHE A 6 -0.53 3.45 5.10
N VAL A 7 0.03 4.49 5.73
CA VAL A 7 1.33 4.44 6.41
C VAL A 7 1.08 4.25 7.91
N VAL A 8 1.73 3.25 8.50
CA VAL A 8 1.69 2.98 9.94
C VAL A 8 3.09 3.15 10.51
N ALA A 9 3.22 3.89 11.62
CA ALA A 9 4.51 4.07 12.27
C ALA A 9 4.96 2.77 12.96
N ARG A 10 6.19 2.34 12.66
CA ARG A 10 6.74 1.07 13.16
C ARG A 10 6.81 0.98 14.69
N TYR A 11 7.09 2.10 15.36
CA TYR A 11 7.27 2.16 16.82
C TYR A 11 6.00 2.51 17.59
N ASP A 12 4.94 2.92 16.89
CA ASP A 12 3.66 3.28 17.47
C ASP A 12 2.54 3.00 16.46
N LEU A 13 1.91 1.83 16.59
CA LEU A 13 0.88 1.37 15.66
C LEU A 13 -0.41 2.21 15.70
N GLN A 14 -0.55 3.10 16.71
CA GLN A 14 -1.67 4.05 16.77
C GLN A 14 -1.42 5.25 15.85
N GLN A 15 -0.16 5.53 15.50
CA GLN A 15 0.18 6.58 14.56
C GLN A 15 0.10 6.05 13.13
N CYS A 16 -0.99 6.41 12.45
CA CYS A 16 -1.22 6.08 11.06
C CYS A 16 -1.69 7.29 10.27
N LYS A 17 -1.47 7.27 8.95
CA LYS A 17 -1.95 8.31 8.03
C LYS A 17 -2.23 7.74 6.65
N PHE A 18 -3.19 8.35 5.97
CA PHE A 18 -3.37 8.16 4.54
C PHE A 18 -2.61 9.25 3.80
N ILE A 19 -1.86 8.86 2.78
CA ILE A 19 -1.22 9.79 1.84
C ILE A 19 -1.66 9.46 0.43
N GLU A 20 -1.83 10.49 -0.39
CA GLU A 20 -2.11 10.31 -1.79
C GLU A 20 -0.83 9.92 -2.52
N SER A 21 -0.89 8.89 -3.35
CA SER A 21 0.22 8.45 -4.19
C SER A 21 -0.18 8.40 -5.66
N GLN A 22 0.81 8.48 -6.55
CA GLN A 22 0.58 8.35 -7.97
C GLN A 22 0.55 6.87 -8.35
N LEU A 23 -0.45 6.48 -9.15
CA LEU A 23 -0.43 5.18 -9.80
C LEU A 23 0.67 5.15 -10.86
N PRO A 24 1.39 4.03 -11.01
CA PRO A 24 2.29 3.86 -12.14
C PRO A 24 1.51 3.86 -13.45
N GLU A 25 2.11 4.43 -14.48
CA GLU A 25 1.59 4.30 -15.84
C GLU A 25 1.75 2.86 -16.32
N ALA A 26 0.86 2.42 -17.22
CA ALA A 26 0.88 1.03 -17.72
C ALA A 26 2.24 0.66 -18.35
N ALA A 27 2.90 1.61 -19.00
CA ALA A 27 4.23 1.42 -19.60
C ALA A 27 5.38 1.27 -18.57
N ALA A 28 5.14 1.60 -17.30
CA ALA A 28 6.10 1.43 -16.22
C ALA A 28 5.95 0.09 -15.48
N LEU A 29 4.94 -0.71 -15.82
CA LEU A 29 4.76 -2.05 -15.27
C LEU A 29 5.73 -3.04 -15.94
N PRO A 30 6.42 -3.89 -15.17
CA PRO A 30 7.11 -5.06 -15.71
C PRO A 30 6.18 -5.95 -16.54
N ASP A 31 6.74 -6.68 -17.50
CA ASP A 31 5.98 -7.56 -18.42
C ASP A 31 5.16 -8.64 -17.68
N ASP A 32 5.60 -9.04 -16.48
CA ASP A 32 4.99 -10.04 -15.63
C ASP A 32 4.18 -9.45 -14.46
N ALA A 33 3.90 -8.15 -14.47
CA ALA A 33 3.17 -7.45 -13.43
C ALA A 33 1.74 -7.07 -13.84
N LEU A 34 0.86 -6.94 -12.84
CA LEU A 34 -0.52 -6.49 -13.00
C LEU A 34 -0.80 -5.37 -12.01
N LEU A 35 -1.46 -4.31 -12.48
CA LEU A 35 -2.03 -3.30 -11.61
C LEU A 35 -3.46 -3.69 -11.25
N VAL A 36 -3.72 -3.94 -9.97
CA VAL A 36 -5.01 -4.41 -9.48
C VAL A 36 -5.66 -3.35 -8.59
N LYS A 37 -6.93 -3.05 -8.86
CA LYS A 37 -7.73 -2.24 -7.95
C LYS A 37 -8.11 -3.08 -6.72
N ILE A 38 -7.78 -2.59 -5.54
CA ILE A 38 -8.18 -3.21 -4.28
C ILE A 38 -9.49 -2.57 -3.81
N ASP A 39 -10.56 -3.36 -3.74
CA ASP A 39 -11.86 -2.88 -3.19
C ASP A 39 -11.96 -3.06 -1.67
N ARG A 40 -11.32 -4.10 -1.12
CA ARG A 40 -11.26 -4.40 0.32
C ARG A 40 -9.95 -5.08 0.67
N PHE A 41 -9.45 -4.82 1.87
CA PHE A 41 -8.26 -5.47 2.43
C PHE A 41 -8.44 -5.65 3.94
N ALA A 42 -7.58 -6.46 4.56
CA ALA A 42 -7.57 -6.68 6.00
C ALA A 42 -6.14 -6.60 6.54
N PHE A 43 -5.98 -6.06 7.76
CA PHE A 43 -4.74 -6.18 8.50
C PHE A 43 -4.74 -7.47 9.32
N THR A 44 -3.65 -8.20 9.20
CA THR A 44 -3.32 -9.33 10.07
C THR A 44 -2.04 -9.02 10.83
N ALA A 45 -1.76 -9.77 11.89
CA ALA A 45 -0.50 -9.61 12.64
C ALA A 45 0.74 -9.68 11.72
N ASN A 46 0.67 -10.50 10.66
CA ASN A 46 1.76 -10.65 9.69
C ASN A 46 2.10 -9.33 8.98
N ASN A 47 1.11 -8.49 8.66
CA ASN A 47 1.32 -7.23 7.93
C ASN A 47 2.13 -6.19 8.71
N ILE A 48 2.18 -6.29 10.04
CA ILE A 48 2.89 -5.34 10.91
C ILE A 48 4.19 -5.94 11.45
N THR A 49 4.20 -7.22 11.82
CA THR A 49 5.39 -7.88 12.39
C THR A 49 6.55 -7.93 11.39
N TYR A 50 6.28 -8.01 10.09
CA TYR A 50 7.30 -8.05 9.03
C TYR A 50 7.41 -6.76 8.23
N ALA A 51 6.75 -5.68 8.65
CA ALA A 51 6.94 -4.37 8.02
C ALA A 51 8.39 -3.90 8.29
N VAL A 52 9.21 -3.85 7.22
CA VAL A 52 10.62 -3.43 7.28
C VAL A 52 10.73 -1.92 7.13
#